data_AF-A0A947DIX7-F1
#
_entry.id   AF-A0A947DIX7-F1
#
_cell.length_a   1.000
_cell.length_b   1.000
_cell.length_c   1.000
_cell.angle_alpha   90.00
_cell.angle_beta   90.00
_cell.angle_gamma   90.00
#
_symmetry.space_group_name_H-M   'P 1'
#
loop_
_entity.id
_entity.type
_entity.pdbx_description
1 polymer ?
#
loop_
_entity_poly.entity_id
_entity_poly.type
_entity_poly.pdbx_seq_one_letter_code
_entity_poly.pdbx_strand_id
1 'polypeptide(L)'
;MRIVAIGEGNAQVIHKIDSDGNIQGIGVKIQTGESLIDALRRASKLNLLQTSQPLSEIPVNVVPPFEYSQRVYRPYRSLNLTNFPQYFCDADILSPPINAHAAINSARQIGTLISRLETIFDVIEPDERNVDSFGHEIRNLILVACTEVEAQAKGVLEANNVAPLRNNFSMRDYRKLLPVMLLDQYVVRMPYYPLLEARSPFANWQPYQESTGQWRTGLDWYDAYNSIKHDREGQFHESKLRHLINAVLACVVLLESQFGHNVPWTDSIQSRFNITSRPSLPLMCCEHDRSPVPNGTWTHVDFPF
;
A
#
# COMPACT_ATOMS: atom_id res chain seq x y z
N MET A 1 23.68 0.51 -7.13
CA MET A 1 24.29 1.80 -7.53
C MET A 1 23.20 2.69 -8.11
N ARG A 2 23.03 3.91 -7.59
CA ARG A 2 21.95 4.85 -7.96
C ARG A 2 22.53 6.24 -8.23
N ILE A 3 21.80 7.08 -8.96
CA ILE A 3 22.18 8.47 -9.27
C ILE A 3 21.08 9.39 -8.78
N VAL A 4 21.45 10.46 -8.08
CA VAL A 4 20.53 11.46 -7.51
C VAL A 4 21.04 12.86 -7.81
N ALA A 5 20.18 13.87 -7.80
CA ALA A 5 20.59 15.28 -7.80
C ALA A 5 20.33 15.89 -6.44
N ILE A 6 21.28 16.66 -5.93
CA ILE A 6 21.29 17.23 -4.57
C ILE A 6 21.56 18.74 -4.69
N GLY A 7 20.66 19.60 -4.18
CA GLY A 7 20.81 21.07 -4.12
C GLY A 7 19.53 21.85 -4.44
N GLU A 8 19.53 23.16 -4.20
CA GLU A 8 18.38 24.06 -4.42
C GLU A 8 18.51 24.91 -5.70
N GLY A 9 17.37 25.13 -6.39
CA GLY A 9 17.27 26.05 -7.53
C GLY A 9 18.27 25.74 -8.65
N ASN A 10 18.96 26.76 -9.15
CA ASN A 10 19.92 26.66 -10.28
C ASN A 10 21.24 25.94 -9.90
N ALA A 11 21.35 25.39 -8.68
CA ALA A 11 22.59 24.87 -8.10
C ALA A 11 22.53 23.37 -7.74
N GLN A 12 21.57 22.61 -8.27
CA GLN A 12 21.50 21.16 -8.12
C GLN A 12 22.74 20.47 -8.70
N VAL A 13 23.41 19.59 -7.95
CA VAL A 13 24.57 18.81 -8.39
C VAL A 13 24.23 17.32 -8.39
N ILE A 14 24.66 16.57 -9.39
CA ILE A 14 24.40 15.13 -9.48
C ILE A 14 25.42 14.35 -8.64
N HIS A 15 24.95 13.38 -7.86
CA HIS A 15 25.70 12.44 -7.03
C HIS A 15 25.38 10.98 -7.38
N LYS A 16 26.33 10.10 -7.08
CA LYS A 16 26.24 8.64 -7.21
C LYS A 16 26.18 8.03 -5.81
N ILE A 17 25.28 7.07 -5.61
CA ILE A 17 25.15 6.30 -4.37
C ILE A 17 25.50 4.84 -4.67
N ASP A 18 26.45 4.27 -3.92
CA ASP A 18 26.79 2.84 -4.05
C ASP A 18 25.78 1.93 -3.33
N SER A 19 26.02 0.61 -3.30
CA SER A 19 25.15 -0.37 -2.63
C SER A 19 25.15 -0.22 -1.11
N ASP A 20 26.18 0.41 -0.55
CA ASP A 20 26.41 0.56 0.89
C ASP A 20 25.94 1.93 1.40
N GLY A 21 25.48 2.80 0.49
CA GLY A 21 24.91 4.12 0.80
C GLY A 21 25.91 5.28 0.73
N ASN A 22 27.15 5.07 0.28
CA ASN A 22 28.13 6.15 0.18
C ASN A 22 27.83 7.06 -1.01
N ILE A 23 27.94 8.38 -0.77
CA ILE A 23 27.63 9.41 -1.75
C ILE A 23 28.91 9.94 -2.39
N GLN A 24 29.01 9.87 -3.72
CA GLN A 24 30.11 10.41 -4.52
C GLN A 24 29.60 11.48 -5.49
N GLY A 25 30.14 12.69 -5.44
CA GLY A 25 29.76 13.77 -6.37
C GLY A 25 30.18 13.46 -7.81
N ILE A 26 29.25 13.62 -8.76
CA ILE A 26 29.48 13.42 -10.20
C ILE A 26 29.88 14.75 -10.88
N GLY A 27 29.73 15.89 -10.17
CA GLY A 27 30.19 17.20 -10.63
C GLY A 27 29.38 17.77 -11.81
N VAL A 28 28.16 17.28 -12.03
CA VAL A 28 27.24 17.79 -13.05
C VAL A 28 26.21 18.67 -12.35
N LYS A 29 26.02 19.90 -12.82
CA LYS A 29 24.97 20.78 -12.30
C LYS A 29 23.71 20.70 -13.18
N ILE A 30 22.54 20.67 -12.57
CA ILE A 30 21.24 20.79 -13.26
C ILE A 30 20.90 22.27 -13.38
N GLN A 31 20.57 22.72 -14.58
CA GLN A 31 20.12 24.08 -14.85
C GLN A 31 18.63 24.22 -14.53
N THR A 32 18.16 25.43 -14.24
CA THR A 32 16.74 25.65 -13.90
C THR A 32 15.82 25.31 -15.08
N GLY A 33 14.85 24.43 -14.82
CA GLY A 33 13.94 23.88 -15.84
C GLY A 33 14.50 22.66 -16.59
N GLU A 34 15.73 22.23 -16.31
CA GLU A 34 16.38 21.08 -16.93
C GLU A 34 16.08 19.79 -16.14
N SER A 35 15.80 18.68 -16.84
CA SER A 35 15.63 17.38 -16.19
C SER A 35 16.97 16.76 -15.82
N LEU A 36 16.98 15.84 -14.84
CA LEU A 36 18.17 15.03 -14.49
C LEU A 36 18.77 14.34 -15.73
N ILE A 37 17.92 13.81 -16.61
CA ILE A 37 18.33 13.09 -17.82
C ILE A 37 18.99 14.04 -18.81
N ASP A 38 18.45 15.24 -19.01
CA ASP A 38 19.02 16.23 -19.92
C ASP A 38 20.34 16.79 -19.40
N ALA A 39 20.46 17.00 -18.08
CA ALA A 39 21.72 17.38 -17.45
C ALA A 39 22.81 16.30 -17.63
N LEU A 40 22.46 15.01 -17.49
CA LEU A 40 23.38 13.89 -17.73
C LEU A 40 23.74 13.74 -19.21
N ARG A 41 22.79 13.97 -20.11
CA ARG A 41 23.01 13.96 -21.57
C ARG A 41 23.93 15.10 -21.99
N ARG A 42 23.72 16.31 -21.48
CA ARG A 42 24.57 17.49 -21.69
C ARG A 42 26.00 17.27 -21.18
N ALA A 43 26.14 16.60 -20.04
CA ALA A 43 27.45 16.27 -19.49
C ALA A 43 28.12 15.05 -20.12
N SER A 44 27.50 14.40 -21.11
CA SER A 44 27.96 13.13 -21.71
C SER A 44 28.18 12.01 -20.69
N LYS A 45 27.41 12.02 -19.59
CA LYS A 45 27.48 11.06 -18.47
C LYS A 45 26.25 10.16 -18.37
N LEU A 46 25.48 10.05 -19.46
CA LEU A 46 24.28 9.21 -19.53
C LEU A 46 24.59 7.72 -19.30
N ASN A 47 25.81 7.29 -19.62
CA ASN A 47 26.33 5.95 -19.34
C ASN A 47 26.36 5.60 -17.84
N LEU A 48 26.31 6.59 -16.94
CA LEU A 48 26.23 6.32 -15.51
C LEU A 48 24.88 5.72 -15.10
N LEU A 49 23.83 5.94 -15.92
CA LEU A 49 22.51 5.30 -15.78
C LEU A 49 22.50 3.84 -16.25
N GLN A 50 23.66 3.25 -16.59
CA GLN A 50 23.78 1.80 -16.88
C GLN A 50 23.62 0.97 -15.59
N THR A 51 22.46 1.09 -14.97
CA THR A 51 21.85 0.00 -14.23
C THR A 51 21.16 -0.91 -15.25
N SER A 52 21.25 -2.22 -15.05
CA SER A 52 20.64 -3.27 -15.88
C SER A 52 19.10 -3.29 -15.87
N GLN A 53 18.46 -2.16 -15.53
CA GLN A 53 17.03 -1.97 -15.63
C GLN A 53 16.74 -0.83 -16.63
N PRO A 54 15.82 -1.05 -17.58
CA PRO A 54 15.45 -0.05 -18.57
C PRO A 54 14.88 1.21 -17.89
N LEU A 55 15.27 2.37 -18.42
CA LEU A 55 14.88 3.73 -17.95
C LEU A 55 13.36 4.03 -18.00
N SER A 56 12.54 3.08 -18.45
CA SER A 56 11.07 3.17 -18.47
C SER A 56 10.40 2.85 -17.13
N GLU A 57 11.17 2.49 -16.09
CA GLU A 57 10.63 1.95 -14.83
C GLU A 57 11.00 2.75 -13.57
N ILE A 58 11.25 4.07 -13.66
CA ILE A 58 11.26 4.92 -12.46
C ILE A 58 9.80 5.30 -12.17
N PRO A 59 9.17 4.80 -11.07
CA PRO A 59 7.78 5.10 -10.81
C PRO A 59 7.60 6.60 -10.52
N VAL A 60 6.53 7.17 -11.08
CA VAL A 60 6.07 8.57 -11.02
C VAL A 60 5.74 9.06 -9.59
N ASN A 61 6.11 8.31 -8.55
CA ASN A 61 5.66 8.52 -7.17
C ASN A 61 6.72 9.18 -6.28
N VAL A 62 7.36 10.26 -6.73
CA VAL A 62 8.15 11.13 -5.86
C VAL A 62 7.21 12.23 -5.36
N VAL A 63 6.67 12.05 -4.14
CA VAL A 63 5.90 13.10 -3.47
C VAL A 63 6.91 14.04 -2.78
N PRO A 64 6.86 15.35 -3.03
CA PRO A 64 7.69 16.33 -2.34
C PRO A 64 7.60 16.24 -0.81
N PRO A 65 8.64 16.66 -0.07
CA PRO A 65 8.57 16.80 1.39
C PRO A 65 7.33 17.61 1.82
N PHE A 66 6.65 17.20 2.89
CA PHE A 66 5.46 17.85 3.46
C PHE A 66 4.19 17.85 2.60
N GLU A 67 4.18 17.12 1.49
CA GLU A 67 2.96 16.77 0.78
C GLU A 67 2.48 15.37 1.17
N TYR A 68 1.17 15.20 1.34
CA TYR A 68 0.57 13.91 1.66
C TYR A 68 -0.76 13.72 0.93
N SER A 69 -1.08 12.46 0.68
CA SER A 69 -2.40 12.04 0.19
C SER A 69 -3.19 11.42 1.33
N GLN A 70 -4.46 11.79 1.45
CA GLN A 70 -5.27 11.32 2.58
C GLN A 70 -5.43 9.80 2.54
N ARG A 71 -5.27 9.15 3.71
CA ARG A 71 -5.43 7.70 3.89
C ARG A 71 -4.53 6.87 2.95
N VAL A 72 -3.32 7.34 2.66
CA VAL A 72 -2.29 6.58 1.94
C VAL A 72 -1.00 6.63 2.76
N TYR A 73 -0.65 5.51 3.40
CA TYR A 73 0.57 5.41 4.17
C TYR A 73 1.78 5.25 3.26
N ARG A 74 2.78 6.09 3.49
CA ARG A 74 4.11 5.99 2.87
C ARG A 74 5.12 5.81 3.99
N PRO A 75 5.85 4.68 4.08
CA PRO A 75 6.91 4.54 5.06
C PRO A 75 7.97 5.63 4.84
N TYR A 76 8.03 6.57 5.77
CA TYR A 76 9.13 7.52 5.86
C TYR A 76 10.34 6.75 6.40
N ARG A 77 11.34 6.49 5.56
CA ARG A 77 12.62 6.02 6.07
C ARG A 77 13.32 7.26 6.63
N SER A 78 13.28 7.47 7.95
CA SER A 78 14.30 8.32 8.54
C SER A 78 15.62 7.65 8.21
N LEU A 79 16.43 8.30 7.37
CA LEU A 79 17.83 7.93 7.27
C LEU A 79 18.34 7.99 8.71
N ASN A 80 18.79 6.85 9.24
CA ASN A 80 19.43 6.78 10.55
C ASN A 80 20.65 7.70 10.49
N LEU A 81 20.44 8.95 10.87
CA LEU A 81 21.44 9.98 10.98
C LEU A 81 22.11 9.81 12.34
N THR A 82 22.84 8.70 12.51
CA THR A 82 23.56 8.34 13.74
C THR A 82 24.61 9.36 14.18
N ASN A 83 24.83 10.43 13.40
CA ASN A 83 25.84 11.47 13.67
C ASN A 83 25.27 12.88 13.91
N PHE A 84 23.96 13.04 14.13
CA PHE A 84 23.41 14.37 14.47
C PHE A 84 22.93 14.41 15.93
N PRO A 85 23.20 15.51 16.67
CA PRO A 85 22.74 15.65 18.04
C PRO A 85 21.21 15.52 18.05
N GLN A 86 20.72 14.74 19.01
CA GLN A 86 19.31 14.42 19.25
C GLN A 86 18.49 15.69 19.48
N TYR A 87 18.13 16.38 18.41
CA TYR A 87 16.96 17.23 18.41
C TYR A 87 15.78 16.29 18.24
N PHE A 88 15.17 15.95 19.38
CA PHE A 88 13.81 15.45 19.45
C PHE A 88 12.91 16.44 18.69
N CYS A 89 12.69 16.17 17.41
CA CYS A 89 11.48 16.62 16.76
C CYS A 89 10.41 15.65 17.24
N ASP A 90 9.41 16.15 17.94
CA ASP A 90 8.25 15.36 18.36
C ASP A 90 7.75 14.58 17.14
N ALA A 91 7.65 13.25 17.25
CA ALA A 91 7.30 12.35 16.15
C ALA A 91 5.96 12.74 15.47
N ASP A 92 5.12 13.49 16.19
CA ASP A 92 3.84 14.04 15.72
C ASP A 92 3.99 15.15 14.67
N ILE A 93 5.12 15.87 14.62
CA ILE A 93 5.37 16.95 13.63
C ILE A 93 5.75 16.35 12.26
N LEU A 94 6.34 15.15 12.27
CA LEU A 94 6.84 14.47 11.06
C LEU A 94 5.85 13.50 10.42
N SER A 95 4.66 13.32 11.00
CA SER A 95 3.62 12.45 10.45
C SER A 95 2.48 13.30 9.85
N PRO A 96 2.02 13.01 8.62
CA PRO A 96 0.87 13.71 8.08
C PRO A 96 -0.38 13.47 8.95
N PRO A 97 -1.32 14.43 9.00
CA PRO A 97 -2.52 14.31 9.81
C PRO A 97 -3.31 13.07 9.41
N ILE A 98 -3.68 12.26 10.41
CA ILE A 98 -4.46 11.04 10.21
C ILE A 98 -5.95 11.29 10.43
N ASN A 99 -6.80 10.60 9.66
CA ASN A 99 -8.22 10.52 9.98
C ASN A 99 -8.43 9.49 11.11
N ALA A 100 -8.20 9.92 12.36
CA ALA A 100 -8.22 9.05 13.53
C ALA A 100 -9.55 8.31 13.70
N HIS A 101 -10.68 8.97 13.45
CA HIS A 101 -12.00 8.35 13.53
C HIS A 101 -12.16 7.20 12.51
N ALA A 102 -11.75 7.41 11.25
CA ALA A 102 -11.78 6.36 10.23
C ALA A 102 -10.84 5.20 10.59
N ALA A 103 -9.64 5.49 11.09
CA ALA A 103 -8.67 4.47 11.50
C ALA A 103 -9.21 3.62 12.67
N ILE A 104 -9.74 4.25 13.71
CA ILE A 104 -10.31 3.57 14.89
C ILE A 104 -11.50 2.69 14.49
N ASN A 105 -12.44 3.22 13.70
CA ASN A 105 -13.63 2.45 13.32
C ASN A 105 -13.26 1.24 12.44
N SER A 106 -12.36 1.43 11.48
CA SER A 106 -11.88 0.34 10.63
C SER A 106 -11.13 -0.72 11.45
N ALA A 107 -10.27 -0.31 12.39
CA ALA A 107 -9.57 -1.23 13.28
C ALA A 107 -10.53 -2.06 14.15
N ARG A 108 -11.58 -1.43 14.70
CA ARG A 108 -12.62 -2.13 15.47
C ARG A 108 -13.42 -3.13 14.61
N GLN A 109 -13.77 -2.72 13.40
CA GLN A 109 -14.51 -3.58 12.47
C GLN A 109 -13.67 -4.81 12.07
N ILE A 110 -12.40 -4.61 11.73
CA ILE A 110 -11.46 -5.70 11.45
C ILE A 110 -11.27 -6.60 12.66
N GLY A 111 -11.15 -6.03 13.87
CA GLY A 111 -11.10 -6.83 15.10
C GLY A 111 -12.29 -7.75 15.26
N THR A 112 -13.49 -7.23 14.99
CA THR A 112 -14.73 -8.03 15.01
C THR A 112 -14.71 -9.13 13.94
N LEU A 113 -14.24 -8.83 12.72
CA LEU A 113 -14.10 -9.81 11.64
C LEU A 113 -13.12 -10.93 12.01
N ILE A 114 -11.96 -10.59 12.60
CA ILE A 114 -10.96 -11.57 13.06
C ILE A 114 -11.55 -12.44 14.16
N SER A 115 -12.21 -11.88 15.18
CA SER A 115 -12.83 -12.69 16.23
C SER A 115 -13.89 -13.65 15.68
N ARG A 116 -14.69 -13.22 14.69
CA ARG A 116 -15.65 -14.12 14.03
C ARG A 116 -14.96 -15.19 13.17
N LEU A 117 -13.85 -14.87 12.52
CA LEU A 117 -13.04 -15.85 11.81
C LEU A 117 -12.50 -16.92 12.78
N GLU A 118 -12.04 -16.52 13.96
CA GLU A 118 -11.56 -17.45 14.99
C GLU A 118 -12.66 -18.41 15.46
N THR A 119 -13.90 -17.94 15.61
CA THR A 119 -15.02 -18.86 15.93
C THR A 119 -15.26 -19.93 14.85
N ILE A 120 -14.90 -19.66 13.60
CA ILE A 120 -14.94 -20.65 12.53
C ILE A 120 -13.75 -21.61 12.65
N PHE A 121 -12.58 -21.10 13.05
CA PHE A 121 -11.38 -21.91 13.29
C PHE A 121 -11.53 -22.89 14.46
N ASP A 122 -12.37 -22.57 15.46
CA ASP A 122 -12.72 -23.49 16.54
C ASP A 122 -13.42 -24.77 16.04
N VAL A 123 -14.03 -24.73 14.86
CA VAL A 123 -14.76 -25.85 14.25
C VAL A 123 -14.00 -26.45 13.05
N ILE A 124 -13.32 -25.60 12.28
CA ILE A 124 -12.56 -25.98 11.09
C ILE A 124 -11.10 -25.61 11.31
N GLU A 125 -10.26 -26.61 11.54
CA GLU A 125 -8.82 -26.40 11.77
C GLU A 125 -8.20 -25.58 10.60
N PRO A 126 -7.55 -24.44 10.87
CA PRO A 126 -6.95 -23.57 9.87
C PRO A 126 -5.66 -24.17 9.29
N ASP A 127 -5.85 -25.09 8.36
CA ASP A 127 -4.84 -25.86 7.65
C ASP A 127 -5.14 -25.82 6.15
N GLU A 128 -4.11 -25.77 5.29
CA GLU A 128 -4.26 -25.80 3.82
C GLU A 128 -5.15 -26.95 3.32
N ARG A 129 -5.17 -28.09 4.02
CA ARG A 129 -6.03 -29.24 3.68
C ARG A 129 -7.53 -28.94 3.87
N ASN A 130 -7.87 -27.99 4.72
CA ASN A 130 -9.24 -27.66 5.11
C ASN A 130 -9.76 -26.36 4.50
N VAL A 131 -8.92 -25.57 3.81
CA VAL A 131 -9.32 -24.25 3.30
C VAL A 131 -10.42 -24.28 2.24
N ASP A 132 -10.69 -25.45 1.68
CA ASP A 132 -11.78 -25.74 0.76
C ASP A 132 -13.12 -26.04 1.44
N SER A 133 -13.15 -26.14 2.77
CA SER A 133 -14.38 -26.28 3.54
C SER A 133 -15.25 -25.03 3.32
N PHE A 134 -16.55 -25.25 3.07
CA PHE A 134 -17.51 -24.18 2.85
C PHE A 134 -18.71 -24.29 3.78
N GLY A 135 -19.37 -23.17 4.07
CA GLY A 135 -20.46 -23.15 5.03
C GLY A 135 -21.22 -21.84 5.07
N HIS A 136 -22.37 -21.85 5.75
CA HIS A 136 -23.23 -20.67 5.85
C HIS A 136 -22.59 -19.53 6.66
N GLU A 137 -21.90 -19.83 7.76
CA GLU A 137 -21.18 -18.80 8.52
C GLU A 137 -20.02 -18.21 7.73
N ILE A 138 -19.30 -19.05 6.96
CA ILE A 138 -18.24 -18.59 6.06
C ILE A 138 -18.82 -17.63 5.02
N ARG A 139 -19.92 -18.01 4.38
CA ARG A 139 -20.64 -17.16 3.42
C ARG A 139 -21.00 -15.80 4.01
N ASN A 140 -21.63 -15.81 5.19
CA ASN A 140 -22.09 -14.60 5.85
C ASN A 140 -20.92 -13.68 6.17
N LEU A 141 -19.79 -14.24 6.62
CA LEU A 141 -18.61 -13.45 6.95
C LEU A 141 -17.86 -12.95 5.71
N ILE A 142 -17.83 -13.70 4.59
CA ILE A 142 -17.33 -13.22 3.29
C ILE A 142 -18.06 -11.97 2.85
N LEU A 143 -19.41 -11.97 2.94
CA LEU A 143 -20.22 -10.82 2.55
C LEU A 143 -19.84 -9.57 3.35
N VAL A 144 -19.72 -9.69 4.68
CA VAL A 144 -19.35 -8.56 5.55
C VAL A 144 -17.92 -8.10 5.29
N ALA A 145 -16.96 -9.02 5.17
CA ALA A 145 -15.56 -8.69 4.92
C ALA A 145 -15.38 -7.98 3.58
N CYS A 146 -16.01 -8.46 2.51
CA CYS A 146 -15.89 -7.82 1.19
C CYS A 146 -16.57 -6.45 1.15
N THR A 147 -17.70 -6.26 1.84
CA THR A 147 -18.30 -4.92 1.95
C THR A 147 -17.42 -3.95 2.74
N GLU A 148 -16.65 -4.45 3.72
CA GLU A 148 -15.67 -3.64 4.45
C GLU A 148 -14.48 -3.25 3.56
N VAL A 149 -13.97 -4.15 2.72
CA VAL A 149 -12.97 -3.81 1.68
C VAL A 149 -13.49 -2.69 0.79
N GLU A 150 -14.71 -2.81 0.27
CA GLU A 150 -15.32 -1.79 -0.60
C GLU A 150 -15.46 -0.44 0.13
N ALA A 151 -15.89 -0.45 1.39
CA ALA A 151 -16.03 0.76 2.21
C ALA A 151 -14.68 1.45 2.47
N GLN A 152 -13.63 0.68 2.80
CA GLN A 152 -12.29 1.23 2.98
C GLN A 152 -11.72 1.79 1.68
N ALA A 153 -11.82 1.05 0.57
CA ALA A 153 -11.32 1.48 -0.73
C ALA A 153 -12.03 2.75 -1.23
N LYS A 154 -13.36 2.78 -1.11
CA LYS A 154 -14.16 3.97 -1.39
C LYS A 154 -13.73 5.16 -0.55
N GLY A 155 -13.52 4.95 0.75
CA GLY A 155 -13.10 5.99 1.67
C GLY A 155 -11.72 6.58 1.37
N VAL A 156 -10.82 5.83 0.72
CA VAL A 156 -9.54 6.37 0.22
C VAL A 156 -9.76 7.23 -1.03
N LEU A 157 -10.54 6.74 -2.00
CA LEU A 157 -10.81 7.47 -3.24
C LEU A 157 -11.57 8.80 -2.98
N GLU A 158 -12.58 8.78 -2.11
CA GLU A 158 -13.33 9.99 -1.73
C GLU A 158 -12.45 11.02 -1.00
N ALA A 159 -11.55 10.56 -0.13
CA ALA A 159 -10.63 11.43 0.60
C ALA A 159 -9.62 12.16 -0.31
N ASN A 160 -9.43 11.67 -1.54
CA ASN A 160 -8.56 12.26 -2.55
C ASN A 160 -9.35 12.76 -3.77
N ASN A 161 -10.64 13.10 -3.59
CA ASN A 161 -11.50 13.73 -4.60
C ASN A 161 -11.65 12.94 -5.92
N VAL A 162 -11.47 11.62 -5.90
CA VAL A 162 -11.61 10.78 -7.09
C VAL A 162 -13.09 10.52 -7.37
N ALA A 163 -13.56 10.88 -8.56
CA ALA A 163 -14.90 10.51 -9.01
C ALA A 163 -14.96 9.04 -9.50
N PRO A 164 -16.09 8.34 -9.28
CA PRO A 164 -16.30 7.02 -9.86
C PRO A 164 -16.37 7.08 -11.39
N LEU A 165 -15.95 6.01 -12.07
CA LEU A 165 -16.05 5.86 -13.53
C LEU A 165 -17.49 5.83 -14.05
N ARG A 166 -18.44 5.49 -13.16
CA ARG A 166 -19.89 5.41 -13.43
C ARG A 166 -20.64 6.07 -12.27
N ASN A 167 -21.93 5.76 -12.09
CA ASN A 167 -22.75 6.35 -11.03
C ASN A 167 -22.29 5.98 -9.61
N ASN A 168 -21.64 4.81 -9.43
CA ASN A 168 -21.14 4.32 -8.15
C ASN A 168 -19.73 3.75 -8.34
N PHE A 169 -18.93 3.78 -7.26
CA PHE A 169 -17.66 3.09 -7.24
C PHE A 169 -17.83 1.59 -7.42
N SER A 170 -16.88 1.01 -8.12
CA SER A 170 -16.80 -0.41 -8.42
C SER A 170 -15.38 -0.92 -8.19
N MET A 171 -15.19 -2.24 -8.26
CA MET A 171 -13.87 -2.83 -8.15
C MET A 171 -12.91 -2.41 -9.29
N ARG A 172 -13.44 -1.88 -10.40
CA ARG A 172 -12.64 -1.22 -11.45
C ARG A 172 -12.03 0.09 -10.95
N ASP A 173 -12.77 0.86 -10.16
CA ASP A 173 -12.29 2.10 -9.55
C ASP A 173 -11.29 1.81 -8.43
N TYR A 174 -11.60 0.85 -7.56
CA TYR A 174 -10.74 0.49 -6.43
C TYR A 174 -9.38 -0.06 -6.85
N ARG A 175 -9.27 -0.59 -8.08
CA ARG A 175 -7.98 -1.03 -8.63
C ARG A 175 -6.96 0.11 -8.72
N LYS A 176 -7.39 1.36 -8.85
CA LYS A 176 -6.49 2.52 -8.83
C LYS A 176 -5.63 2.56 -7.57
N LEU A 177 -6.11 1.98 -6.47
CA LEU A 177 -5.36 1.89 -5.21
C LEU A 177 -4.15 0.95 -5.29
N LEU A 178 -4.15 -0.05 -6.18
CA LEU A 178 -3.08 -1.05 -6.25
C LEU A 178 -1.68 -0.43 -6.45
N PRO A 179 -1.40 0.34 -7.52
CA PRO A 179 -0.08 0.95 -7.72
C PRO A 179 0.22 2.08 -6.72
N VAL A 180 -0.83 2.70 -6.17
CA VAL A 180 -0.68 3.80 -5.21
C VAL A 180 -0.26 3.24 -3.87
N MET A 181 -1.00 2.29 -3.33
CA MET A 181 -0.81 1.75 -1.98
C MET A 181 0.08 0.50 -1.96
N LEU A 182 0.54 0.04 -3.14
CA LEU A 182 1.41 -1.13 -3.33
C LEU A 182 0.82 -2.40 -2.72
N LEU A 183 -0.49 -2.59 -2.91
CA LEU A 183 -1.28 -3.62 -2.22
C LEU A 183 -0.80 -5.05 -2.52
N ASP A 184 -0.25 -5.28 -3.71
CA ASP A 184 0.35 -6.56 -4.16
C ASP A 184 1.66 -6.91 -3.45
N GLN A 185 2.31 -5.96 -2.76
CA GLN A 185 3.58 -6.20 -2.06
C GLN A 185 3.40 -6.71 -0.63
N TYR A 186 2.15 -6.72 -0.12
CA TYR A 186 1.86 -7.17 1.23
C TYR A 186 1.75 -8.70 1.30
N VAL A 187 2.42 -9.26 2.31
CA VAL A 187 2.34 -10.68 2.65
C VAL A 187 1.98 -10.79 4.13
N VAL A 188 0.85 -11.41 4.42
CA VAL A 188 0.32 -11.57 5.78
C VAL A 188 0.36 -13.02 6.21
N ARG A 189 0.79 -13.27 7.45
CA ARG A 189 0.76 -14.57 8.12
C ARG A 189 -0.13 -14.51 9.34
N MET A 190 -0.70 -15.63 9.76
CA MET A 190 -1.36 -15.77 11.05
C MET A 190 -0.51 -16.66 11.97
N PRO A 191 0.31 -16.09 12.87
CA PRO A 191 1.35 -16.83 13.57
C PRO A 191 0.83 -17.94 14.49
N TYR A 192 -0.40 -17.82 14.99
CA TYR A 192 -1.05 -18.87 15.79
C TYR A 192 -1.55 -20.06 14.97
N TYR A 193 -1.55 -19.95 13.64
CA TYR A 193 -2.04 -20.97 12.71
C TYR A 193 -0.93 -21.35 11.72
N PRO A 194 0.13 -22.07 12.16
CA PRO A 194 1.32 -22.32 11.37
C PRO A 194 1.10 -23.25 10.17
N LEU A 195 0.00 -24.01 10.16
CA LEU A 195 -0.42 -24.89 9.07
C LEU A 195 -1.11 -24.13 7.93
N LEU A 196 -1.42 -22.84 8.16
CA LEU A 196 -1.92 -21.93 7.14
C LEU A 196 -0.74 -21.19 6.49
N GLU A 197 -0.69 -21.22 5.17
CA GLU A 197 0.30 -20.50 4.38
C GLU A 197 0.11 -18.99 4.47
N ALA A 198 1.19 -18.26 4.18
CA ALA A 198 1.13 -16.83 4.03
C ALA A 198 0.20 -16.44 2.88
N ARG A 199 -0.54 -15.34 3.05
CA ARG A 199 -1.48 -14.84 2.04
C ARG A 199 -1.07 -13.46 1.54
N SER A 200 -1.27 -13.26 0.24
CA SER A 200 -1.14 -11.96 -0.43
C SER A 200 -2.45 -11.64 -1.13
N PRO A 201 -3.44 -11.07 -0.42
CA PRO A 201 -4.81 -10.96 -0.91
C PRO A 201 -4.97 -10.18 -2.21
N PHE A 202 -4.00 -9.33 -2.56
CA PHE A 202 -4.02 -8.48 -3.75
C PHE A 202 -2.98 -8.86 -4.82
N ALA A 203 -2.21 -9.94 -4.64
CA ALA A 203 -1.10 -10.30 -5.55
C ALA A 203 -1.53 -10.48 -7.01
N ASN A 204 -2.72 -11.06 -7.23
CA ASN A 204 -3.21 -11.40 -8.55
C ASN A 204 -4.28 -10.43 -9.07
N TRP A 205 -4.43 -9.24 -8.48
CA TRP A 205 -5.44 -8.29 -8.94
C TRP A 205 -5.13 -7.91 -10.39
N GLN A 206 -6.00 -8.28 -11.33
CA GLN A 206 -5.85 -8.06 -12.77
C GLN A 206 -6.52 -6.76 -13.23
N PRO A 207 -6.04 -6.13 -14.32
CA PRO A 207 -6.72 -5.01 -14.96
C PRO A 207 -8.02 -5.45 -15.64
N TYR A 208 -8.96 -4.51 -15.78
CA TYR A 208 -10.18 -4.73 -16.56
C TYR A 208 -9.84 -4.96 -18.03
N GLN A 209 -10.18 -6.14 -18.54
CA GLN A 209 -10.03 -6.47 -19.96
C GLN A 209 -11.32 -6.11 -20.70
N GLU A 210 -11.32 -4.97 -21.40
CA GLU A 210 -12.47 -4.50 -22.17
C GLU A 210 -12.83 -5.45 -23.33
N SER A 211 -11.84 -6.13 -23.89
CA SER A 211 -11.99 -6.96 -25.10
C SER A 211 -12.83 -8.23 -24.93
N THR A 212 -12.93 -8.77 -23.71
CA THR A 212 -13.66 -10.02 -23.46
C THR A 212 -15.05 -9.79 -22.90
N GLY A 213 -15.37 -8.55 -22.46
CA GLY A 213 -16.62 -8.23 -21.76
C GLY A 213 -16.83 -9.00 -20.45
N GLN A 214 -15.87 -9.83 -20.03
CA GLN A 214 -15.91 -10.63 -18.82
C GLN A 214 -15.09 -9.94 -17.74
N TRP A 215 -15.75 -9.69 -16.60
CA TRP A 215 -15.07 -9.18 -15.42
C TRP A 215 -14.67 -10.33 -14.50
N ARG A 216 -13.37 -10.62 -14.46
CA ARG A 216 -12.73 -11.35 -13.36
C ARG A 216 -11.68 -10.42 -12.76
N THR A 217 -11.78 -10.20 -11.46
CA THR A 217 -10.83 -9.31 -10.78
C THR A 217 -9.45 -9.94 -10.66
N GLY A 218 -9.34 -11.26 -10.81
CA GLY A 218 -8.15 -12.03 -10.45
C GLY A 218 -7.99 -12.18 -8.93
N LEU A 219 -8.95 -11.68 -8.16
CA LEU A 219 -9.05 -11.85 -6.72
C LEU A 219 -10.12 -12.91 -6.46
N ASP A 220 -9.71 -14.17 -6.32
CA ASP A 220 -10.65 -15.29 -6.22
C ASP A 220 -11.68 -15.10 -5.08
N TRP A 221 -11.26 -14.47 -3.99
CA TRP A 221 -12.14 -14.17 -2.85
C TRP A 221 -13.23 -13.13 -3.17
N TYR A 222 -12.93 -12.13 -4.00
CA TYR A 222 -13.89 -11.11 -4.41
C TYR A 222 -14.78 -11.61 -5.54
N ASP A 223 -14.23 -12.41 -6.46
CA ASP A 223 -15.00 -13.08 -7.50
C ASP A 223 -16.01 -14.07 -6.88
N ALA A 224 -15.62 -14.80 -5.84
CA ALA A 224 -16.51 -15.63 -5.03
C ALA A 224 -17.58 -14.81 -4.29
N TYR A 225 -17.22 -13.68 -3.67
CA TYR A 225 -18.19 -12.76 -3.08
C TYR A 225 -19.28 -12.34 -4.07
N ASN A 226 -18.89 -11.92 -5.28
CA ASN A 226 -19.84 -11.51 -6.30
C ASN A 226 -20.70 -12.67 -6.78
N SER A 227 -20.14 -13.86 -6.99
CA SER A 227 -20.90 -15.03 -7.43
C SER A 227 -21.97 -15.43 -6.39
N ILE A 228 -21.59 -15.47 -5.11
CA ILE A 228 -22.47 -15.77 -3.97
C ILE A 228 -23.57 -14.71 -3.79
N LYS A 229 -23.25 -13.45 -4.04
CA LYS A 229 -24.18 -12.32 -3.94
C LYS A 229 -25.26 -12.38 -5.02
N HIS A 230 -24.91 -12.80 -6.22
CA HIS A 230 -25.83 -12.87 -7.37
C HIS A 230 -26.58 -14.19 -7.49
N ASP A 231 -25.97 -15.31 -7.07
CA ASP A 231 -26.57 -16.65 -7.12
C ASP A 231 -26.23 -17.42 -5.84
N ARG A 232 -27.02 -17.17 -4.80
CA ARG A 232 -26.80 -17.76 -3.46
C ARG A 232 -26.87 -19.29 -3.47
N GLU A 233 -27.80 -19.87 -4.20
CA GLU A 233 -28.07 -21.31 -4.15
C GLU A 233 -27.12 -22.08 -5.07
N GLY A 234 -26.89 -21.60 -6.29
CA GLY A 234 -25.99 -22.26 -7.24
C GLY A 234 -24.51 -22.08 -6.90
N GLN A 235 -24.13 -20.96 -6.28
CA GLN A 235 -22.73 -20.64 -5.94
C GLN A 235 -22.40 -20.85 -4.46
N PHE A 236 -23.25 -21.56 -3.69
CA PHE A 236 -22.99 -21.77 -2.26
C PHE A 236 -21.64 -22.45 -1.99
N HIS A 237 -21.20 -23.35 -2.87
CA HIS A 237 -19.92 -24.03 -2.80
C HIS A 237 -18.70 -23.09 -2.87
N GLU A 238 -18.86 -21.85 -3.33
CA GLU A 238 -17.83 -20.82 -3.27
C GLU A 238 -17.75 -20.16 -1.88
N SER A 239 -18.55 -20.57 -0.90
CA SER A 239 -18.46 -20.05 0.48
C SER A 239 -17.29 -20.67 1.24
N LYS A 240 -16.10 -20.73 0.64
CA LYS A 240 -14.91 -21.46 1.10
C LYS A 240 -14.08 -20.68 2.10
N LEU A 241 -13.46 -21.39 3.03
CA LEU A 241 -12.62 -20.81 4.08
C LEU A 241 -11.45 -19.99 3.50
N ARG A 242 -10.81 -20.42 2.41
CA ARG A 242 -9.76 -19.62 1.74
C ARG A 242 -10.23 -18.24 1.30
N HIS A 243 -11.44 -18.14 0.77
CA HIS A 243 -11.99 -16.88 0.27
C HIS A 243 -12.30 -15.94 1.43
N LEU A 244 -12.82 -16.49 2.53
CA LEU A 244 -13.01 -15.76 3.77
C LEU A 244 -11.69 -15.24 4.35
N ILE A 245 -10.69 -16.10 4.51
CA ILE A 245 -9.38 -15.72 5.05
C ILE A 245 -8.80 -14.59 4.22
N ASN A 246 -8.78 -14.73 2.90
CA ASN A 246 -8.24 -13.69 2.01
C ASN A 246 -9.05 -12.38 2.09
N ALA A 247 -10.38 -12.43 2.19
CA ALA A 247 -11.20 -11.23 2.36
C ALA A 247 -10.92 -10.49 3.69
N VAL A 248 -10.78 -11.23 4.80
CA VAL A 248 -10.44 -10.62 6.11
C VAL A 248 -9.02 -10.03 6.09
N LEU A 249 -8.05 -10.76 5.53
CA LEU A 249 -6.68 -10.27 5.41
C LEU A 249 -6.55 -9.11 4.41
N ALA A 250 -7.43 -9.02 3.40
CA ALA A 250 -7.52 -7.86 2.52
C ALA A 250 -7.91 -6.59 3.30
N CYS A 251 -8.83 -6.68 4.26
CA CYS A 251 -9.15 -5.55 5.16
C CYS A 251 -7.92 -5.13 5.98
N VAL A 252 -7.15 -6.10 6.50
CA VAL A 252 -5.90 -5.82 7.25
C VAL A 252 -4.89 -5.07 6.38
N VAL A 253 -4.67 -5.55 5.15
CA VAL A 253 -3.75 -4.91 4.20
C VAL A 253 -4.23 -3.50 3.83
N LEU A 254 -5.52 -3.30 3.58
CA LEU A 254 -6.08 -1.97 3.32
C LEU A 254 -5.91 -1.04 4.51
N LEU A 255 -6.10 -1.51 5.74
CA LEU A 255 -5.94 -0.65 6.91
C LEU A 255 -4.48 -0.25 7.15
N GLU A 256 -3.55 -1.22 7.07
CA GLU A 256 -2.11 -0.96 7.17
C GLU A 256 -1.63 -0.04 6.05
N SER A 257 -2.11 -0.22 4.82
CA SER A 257 -1.72 0.64 3.70
C SER A 257 -2.32 2.05 3.76
N GLN A 258 -3.36 2.28 4.57
CA GLN A 258 -3.91 3.61 4.82
C GLN A 258 -3.17 4.39 5.91
N PHE A 259 -2.83 3.72 7.02
CA PHE A 259 -2.33 4.42 8.21
C PHE A 259 -0.98 3.88 8.75
N GLY A 260 -0.48 2.75 8.24
CA GLY A 260 0.81 2.18 8.61
C GLY A 260 0.98 1.95 10.11
N HIS A 261 2.07 2.46 10.68
CA HIS A 261 2.34 2.33 12.12
C HIS A 261 1.34 3.12 13.00
N ASN A 262 0.54 4.01 12.42
CA ASN A 262 -0.48 4.78 13.14
C ASN A 262 -1.82 4.03 13.27
N VAL A 263 -1.93 2.79 12.79
CA VAL A 263 -3.14 2.00 13.01
C VAL A 263 -3.28 1.70 14.51
N PRO A 264 -4.42 2.03 15.13
CA PRO A 264 -4.66 1.76 16.55
C PRO A 264 -5.07 0.29 16.76
N TRP A 265 -4.16 -0.64 16.46
CA TRP A 265 -4.36 -2.04 16.76
C TRP A 265 -4.45 -2.25 18.27
N THR A 266 -5.39 -3.09 18.72
CA THR A 266 -5.31 -3.61 20.09
C THR A 266 -4.26 -4.72 20.12
N ASP A 267 -3.56 -4.89 21.25
CA ASP A 267 -2.56 -5.96 21.42
C ASP A 267 -3.14 -7.35 21.07
N SER A 268 -4.40 -7.57 21.46
CA SER A 268 -5.17 -8.76 21.12
C SER A 268 -5.19 -9.02 19.62
N ILE A 269 -5.55 -8.00 18.81
CA ILE A 269 -5.66 -8.12 17.36
C ILE A 269 -4.27 -8.22 16.71
N GLN A 270 -3.31 -7.39 17.14
CA GLN A 270 -1.97 -7.35 16.55
C GLN A 270 -1.24 -8.69 16.69
N SER A 271 -1.51 -9.45 17.75
CA SER A 271 -0.94 -10.79 17.93
C SER A 271 -1.46 -11.82 16.92
N ARG A 272 -2.66 -11.62 16.33
CA ARG A 272 -3.33 -12.62 15.46
C ARG A 272 -2.79 -12.69 14.04
N PHE A 273 -2.09 -11.67 13.60
CA PHE A 273 -1.48 -11.64 12.28
C PHE A 273 -0.13 -10.94 12.30
N ASN A 274 0.69 -11.21 11.29
CA ASN A 274 1.96 -10.54 11.07
C ASN A 274 2.10 -10.19 9.59
N ILE A 275 2.32 -8.91 9.31
CA ILE A 275 2.67 -8.44 7.96
C ILE A 275 4.17 -8.65 7.78
N THR A 276 4.50 -9.77 7.14
CA THR A 276 5.89 -10.25 6.97
C THR A 276 6.62 -9.58 5.82
N SER A 277 5.90 -9.08 4.82
CA SER A 277 6.43 -8.23 3.76
C SER A 277 5.62 -6.95 3.68
N ARG A 278 6.33 -5.82 3.63
CA ARG A 278 5.79 -4.48 3.40
C ARG A 278 6.45 -3.89 2.16
N PRO A 279 5.79 -2.98 1.45
CA PRO A 279 6.40 -2.31 0.31
C PRO A 279 7.70 -1.59 0.71
N SER A 280 8.78 -1.87 0.00
CA SER A 280 10.02 -1.11 0.09
C SER A 280 9.97 0.05 -0.89
N LEU A 281 9.54 1.23 -0.43
CA LEU A 281 9.59 2.42 -1.28
C LEU A 281 11.05 2.78 -1.58
N PRO A 282 11.39 3.18 -2.83
CA PRO A 282 12.67 3.81 -3.12
C PRO A 282 12.88 5.02 -2.20
N LEU A 283 14.13 5.22 -1.74
CA LEU A 283 14.51 6.36 -0.88
C LEU A 283 14.04 7.72 -1.44
N MET A 284 13.91 7.85 -2.76
CA MET A 284 13.41 9.08 -3.41
C MET A 284 11.98 9.46 -3.00
N CYS A 285 11.16 8.51 -2.52
CA CYS A 285 9.80 8.81 -2.02
C CYS A 285 9.79 9.32 -0.57
N CYS A 286 10.94 9.35 0.10
CA CYS A 286 11.07 9.70 1.51
C CYS A 286 12.24 10.67 1.78
N GLU A 287 12.75 11.34 0.74
CA GLU A 287 13.81 12.33 0.91
C GLU A 287 13.24 13.57 1.60
N HIS A 288 13.60 13.71 2.87
CA HIS A 288 13.59 14.98 3.59
C HIS A 288 14.67 15.87 2.94
N ASP A 289 14.26 16.74 2.02
CA ASP A 289 15.15 17.79 1.53
C ASP A 289 15.45 18.71 2.72
N ARG A 290 16.73 18.82 3.09
CA ARG A 290 17.19 19.68 4.20
C ARG A 290 17.22 21.15 3.77
N SER A 291 16.14 21.63 3.17
CA SER A 291 15.90 23.06 2.95
C SER A 291 15.38 23.71 4.22
N PRO A 292 15.78 24.94 4.55
CA PRO A 292 15.27 25.66 5.72
C PRO A 292 13.75 25.83 5.59
N VAL A 293 13.06 25.23 6.54
CA VAL A 293 11.61 25.10 6.69
C VAL A 293 10.89 26.46 6.54
N PRO A 294 10.05 26.67 5.51
CA PRO A 294 9.04 27.71 5.56
C PRO A 294 7.79 27.08 6.23
N ASN A 295 7.76 27.11 7.56
CA ASN A 295 6.65 26.70 8.43
C ASN A 295 6.15 25.25 8.23
N GLY A 296 6.76 24.25 8.88
CA GLY A 296 6.51 22.79 8.73
C GLY A 296 5.05 22.32 8.85
N THR A 297 4.24 22.64 7.85
CA THR A 297 2.80 22.39 7.80
C THR A 297 2.53 21.44 6.63
N TRP A 298 1.90 20.30 6.91
CA TRP A 298 1.54 19.33 5.89
C TRP A 298 0.49 19.89 4.94
N THR A 299 0.75 19.79 3.64
CA THR A 299 -0.20 20.19 2.59
C THR A 299 -0.81 18.95 1.95
N HIS A 300 -2.13 18.91 1.88
CA HIS A 300 -2.83 17.85 1.18
C HIS A 300 -2.67 18.00 -0.33
N VAL A 301 -2.30 16.92 -1.00
CA VAL A 301 -2.21 16.86 -2.46
C VAL A 301 -2.99 15.65 -2.96
N ASP A 302 -3.91 15.90 -3.89
CA ASP A 302 -4.66 14.85 -4.56
C ASP A 302 -3.68 13.92 -5.28
N PHE A 303 -3.73 12.63 -4.96
CA PHE A 303 -2.87 11.66 -5.64
C PHE A 303 -3.32 11.52 -7.11
N PRO A 304 -2.39 11.50 -8.09
CA PRO A 304 -2.74 11.21 -9.48
C PRO A 304 -3.03 9.70 -9.64
N PHE A 305 -4.29 9.31 -9.39
CA PHE A 305 -4.79 7.93 -9.55
C PHE A 305 -5.00 7.50 -11.00
#